data_AF-A0A1Y1NG26-F1
#
_entry.id   AF-A0A1Y1NG26-F1
#
_cell.length_a   1.000
_cell.length_b   1.000
_cell.length_c   1.000
_cell.angle_alpha   90.00
_cell.angle_beta   90.00
_cell.angle_gamma   90.00
#
_symmetry.space_group_name_H-M   'P 1'
#
loop_
_entity.id
_entity.type
_entity.pdbx_description
1 polymer ?
#
loop_
_entity_poly.entity_id
_entity_poly.type
_entity_poly.pdbx_seq_one_letter_code
_entity_poly.pdbx_strand_id
1 'polypeptide(L)'
;VRPMMMIRRGPWKYITCPADEPQFYNLERDPQELDNLARFVRVAPQNAEEEGIKALFEKYDAEAKAKWDFDAITAQVLQSQRSRRVVWDALKEGAFTSWDFDPLDDGRMKYIRSTIPLDALERRARFPFVDGNGYESKAVNSTRS
;
A
#
# COMPACT_ATOMS: atom_id res chain seq x y z
N VAL A 1 -11.23 -16.81 8.24
CA VAL A 1 -10.20 -15.76 8.05
C VAL A 1 -9.65 -15.41 9.42
N ARG A 2 -8.34 -15.17 9.53
CA ARG A 2 -7.72 -14.67 10.76
C ARG A 2 -6.78 -13.53 10.37
N PRO A 3 -7.00 -12.31 10.85
CA PRO A 3 -6.22 -11.15 10.45
C PRO A 3 -4.84 -11.20 11.12
N MET A 4 -3.81 -10.85 10.34
CA MET A 4 -2.44 -10.70 10.80
C MET A 4 -2.09 -9.21 10.85
N MET A 5 -1.49 -8.77 11.95
CA MET A 5 -1.11 -7.38 12.19
C MET A 5 0.37 -7.28 12.47
N MET A 6 0.96 -6.14 12.13
CA MET A 6 2.38 -5.87 12.36
C MET A 6 2.58 -4.47 12.95
N ILE A 7 3.49 -4.38 13.92
CA ILE A 7 4.04 -3.11 14.42
C ILE A 7 5.52 -3.06 14.04
N ARG A 8 5.93 -2.00 13.35
CA ARG A 8 7.32 -1.72 13.00
C ARG A 8 7.74 -0.40 13.63
N ARG A 9 8.77 -0.41 14.49
CA ARG A 9 9.30 0.81 15.15
C ARG A 9 10.80 0.67 15.44
N GLY A 10 11.60 1.65 15.01
CA GLY A 10 13.06 1.64 15.25
C GLY A 10 13.73 0.46 14.54
N PRO A 11 14.43 -0.45 15.22
CA PRO A 11 14.89 -1.73 14.66
C PRO A 11 13.89 -2.88 14.85
N TRP A 12 12.84 -2.70 15.65
CA TRP A 12 11.97 -3.79 16.06
C TRP A 12 10.79 -4.02 15.11
N LYS A 13 10.48 -5.29 14.89
CA LYS A 13 9.32 -5.78 14.15
C LYS A 13 8.56 -6.78 15.02
N TYR A 14 7.28 -6.51 15.26
CA TYR A 14 6.36 -7.38 15.98
C TYR A 14 5.22 -7.79 15.04
N ILE A 15 4.91 -9.08 14.99
CA ILE A 15 3.83 -9.65 14.19
C ILE A 15 2.94 -10.49 15.11
N THR A 16 1.63 -10.34 14.97
CA THR A 16 0.66 -11.09 15.75
C THR A 16 -0.52 -11.54 14.90
N CYS A 17 -0.99 -12.75 15.17
CA CYS A 17 -2.15 -13.37 14.55
C CYS A 17 -2.84 -14.23 15.61
N PRO A 18 -4.17 -14.17 15.76
CA PRO A 18 -4.87 -15.02 16.73
C PRO A 18 -4.70 -16.53 16.49
N ALA A 19 -4.27 -16.96 15.29
CA ALA A 19 -4.06 -18.37 14.95
C ALA A 19 -2.66 -18.88 15.28
N ASP A 20 -1.68 -17.99 15.31
CA ASP A 20 -0.27 -18.33 15.19
C ASP A 20 0.50 -17.74 16.36
N GLU A 21 1.70 -18.27 16.59
CA GLU A 21 2.57 -17.71 17.62
C GLU A 21 3.06 -16.31 17.20
N PRO A 22 3.16 -15.37 18.16
CA PRO A 22 3.66 -14.04 17.86
C PRO A 22 5.13 -14.12 17.43
N GLN A 23 5.52 -13.23 16.52
CA GLN A 23 6.88 -13.13 16.02
C GLN A 23 7.47 -11.78 16.40
N PHE A 24 8.70 -11.79 16.90
CA PHE A 24 9.38 -10.58 17.35
C PHE A 24 10.84 -10.59 16.93
N TYR A 25 11.26 -9.57 16.19
CA TYR A 25 12.59 -9.49 15.57
C TYR A 25 13.23 -8.13 15.79
N ASN A 26 14.56 -8.13 15.84
CA ASN A 26 15.38 -6.93 15.73
C ASN A 26 16.08 -6.92 14.38
N LEU A 27 15.61 -6.09 13.46
CA LEU A 27 16.07 -6.06 12.07
C LEU A 27 17.46 -5.45 11.87
N GLU A 28 18.00 -4.73 12.86
CA GLU A 28 19.39 -4.26 12.80
C GLU A 28 20.37 -5.39 13.09
N ARG A 29 20.03 -6.28 14.05
CA ARG A 29 20.87 -7.43 14.43
C ARG A 29 20.60 -8.65 13.56
N ASP A 30 19.36 -8.83 13.14
CA ASP A 30 18.89 -9.95 12.33
C ASP A 30 18.02 -9.45 11.15
N PRO A 31 18.66 -8.95 10.08
CA PRO A 31 17.94 -8.46 8.90
C PRO A 31 17.17 -9.55 8.14
N GLN A 32 17.51 -10.82 8.37
CA GLN A 32 16.92 -11.97 7.68
C GLN A 32 15.81 -12.63 8.51
N GLU A 33 15.50 -12.11 9.71
CA GLU A 33 14.40 -12.59 10.56
C GLU A 33 14.51 -14.10 10.88
N LEU A 34 15.74 -14.58 11.04
CA LEU A 34 16.04 -15.97 11.35
C LEU A 34 15.76 -16.31 12.81
N ASP A 35 15.88 -15.32 13.71
CA ASP A 35 15.81 -15.53 15.15
C ASP A 35 14.55 -14.91 15.78
N ASN A 36 13.52 -15.72 16.00
CA ASN A 36 12.28 -15.24 16.63
C ASN A 36 12.45 -15.06 18.14
N LEU A 37 12.65 -13.81 18.57
CA LEU A 37 12.85 -13.42 19.97
C LEU A 37 11.59 -13.58 20.83
N ALA A 38 10.41 -13.81 20.24
CA ALA A 38 9.20 -14.10 21.00
C ALA A 38 9.30 -15.41 21.82
N ARG A 39 10.25 -16.30 21.51
CA ARG A 39 10.50 -17.52 22.29
C ARG A 39 10.82 -17.25 23.77
N PHE A 40 11.43 -16.10 24.07
CA PHE A 40 11.81 -15.72 25.43
C PHE A 40 10.61 -15.39 26.33
N VAL A 41 9.41 -15.19 25.76
CA VAL A 41 8.19 -14.96 26.53
C VAL A 41 7.81 -16.18 27.37
N ARG A 42 8.09 -17.39 26.87
CA ARG A 42 7.70 -18.66 27.49
C ARG A 42 8.76 -19.25 28.42
N VAL A 43 9.95 -18.66 28.47
CA VAL A 43 11.09 -19.16 29.25
C VAL A 43 11.44 -18.14 30.33
N ALA A 44 11.98 -18.60 31.46
CA ALA A 44 12.52 -17.69 32.47
C ALA A 44 13.76 -16.98 31.90
N PRO A 45 13.86 -15.65 31.99
CA PRO A 45 15.02 -14.92 31.48
C PRO A 45 16.27 -15.33 32.27
N GLN A 46 17.34 -15.65 31.56
CA GLN A 46 18.60 -16.08 32.17
C GLN A 46 19.59 -14.92 32.34
N ASN A 47 19.40 -13.85 31.57
CA ASN A 47 20.26 -12.67 31.59
C ASN A 47 19.42 -11.38 31.43
N ALA A 48 20.05 -10.23 31.69
CA ALA A 48 19.39 -8.92 31.63
C ALA A 48 18.94 -8.53 30.21
N GLU A 49 19.58 -9.07 29.17
CA GLU A 49 19.20 -8.82 27.78
C GLU A 49 17.85 -9.48 27.44
N GLU A 50 17.68 -10.75 27.80
CA GLU A 50 16.44 -11.51 27.65
C GLU A 50 15.29 -10.89 28.44
N GLU A 51 15.57 -10.41 29.66
CA GLU A 51 14.58 -9.68 30.45
C GLU A 51 14.13 -8.39 29.74
N GLY A 52 15.08 -7.63 29.18
CA GLY A 52 14.79 -6.43 28.39
C GLY A 52 13.97 -6.72 27.13
N ILE A 53 14.29 -7.81 26.41
CA ILE A 53 13.55 -8.27 25.23
C ILE A 53 12.12 -8.66 25.61
N LYS A 54 11.94 -9.40 26.71
CA LYS A 54 10.62 -9.82 27.20
C LYS A 54 9.77 -8.61 27.59
N ALA A 55 10.33 -7.68 28.36
CA ALA A 55 9.63 -6.44 28.73
C ALA A 55 9.27 -5.59 27.51
N LEU A 56 10.13 -5.57 26.48
CA LEU A 56 9.82 -4.88 25.24
C LEU A 56 8.68 -5.58 24.50
N PHE A 57 8.74 -6.90 24.33
CA PHE A 57 7.68 -7.70 23.72
C PHE A 57 6.32 -7.42 24.37
N GLU A 58 6.24 -7.42 25.71
CA GLU A 58 5.00 -7.17 26.45
C GLU A 58 4.41 -5.79 26.14
N LYS A 59 5.26 -4.76 25.92
CA LYS A 59 4.79 -3.43 25.48
C LYS A 59 4.17 -3.47 24.09
N TYR A 60 4.77 -4.18 23.14
CA TYR A 60 4.22 -4.33 21.78
C TYR A 60 2.94 -5.16 21.79
N ASP A 61 2.87 -6.22 22.60
CA ASP A 61 1.68 -7.06 22.74
C ASP A 61 0.50 -6.29 23.35
N ALA A 62 0.77 -5.49 24.39
CA ALA A 62 -0.23 -4.61 25.00
C ALA A 62 -0.70 -3.52 24.01
N GLU A 63 0.21 -2.91 23.26
CA GLU A 63 -0.12 -1.93 22.22
C GLU A 63 -1.00 -2.57 21.13
N ALA A 64 -0.63 -3.76 20.67
CA ALA A 64 -1.39 -4.47 19.63
C ALA A 64 -2.82 -4.80 20.09
N LYS A 65 -2.98 -5.29 21.32
CA LYS A 65 -4.30 -5.57 21.92
C LYS A 65 -5.14 -4.31 22.12
N ALA A 66 -4.51 -3.18 22.44
CA ALA A 66 -5.21 -1.90 22.59
C ALA A 66 -5.62 -1.29 21.23
N LYS A 67 -4.81 -1.50 20.20
CA LYS A 67 -5.01 -0.91 18.87
C LYS A 67 -5.98 -1.70 18.00
N TRP A 68 -5.99 -3.02 18.15
CA TRP A 68 -6.74 -3.92 17.28
C TRP A 68 -7.62 -4.89 18.07
N ASP A 69 -8.93 -4.75 17.86
CA ASP A 69 -9.90 -5.76 18.23
C ASP A 69 -9.95 -6.82 17.10
N PHE A 70 -9.26 -7.94 17.31
CA PHE A 70 -9.17 -9.02 16.33
C PHE A 70 -10.52 -9.64 16.01
N ASP A 71 -11.42 -9.73 16.98
CA ASP A 71 -12.72 -10.36 16.81
C ASP A 71 -13.64 -9.44 15.98
N ALA A 72 -13.67 -8.16 16.31
CA ALA A 72 -14.41 -7.16 15.52
C ALA A 72 -13.89 -7.07 14.08
N ILE A 73 -12.56 -7.04 13.88
CA ILE A 73 -11.96 -7.02 12.55
C ILE A 73 -12.31 -8.30 11.78
N THR A 74 -12.23 -9.46 12.43
CA THR A 74 -12.57 -10.75 11.80
C THR A 74 -14.04 -10.76 11.34
N ALA A 75 -14.96 -10.28 12.19
CA ALA A 75 -16.37 -10.17 11.84
C ALA A 75 -16.60 -9.25 10.64
N GLN A 76 -15.95 -8.07 10.61
CA GLN A 76 -16.05 -7.14 9.50
C GLN A 76 -15.52 -7.73 8.18
N VAL A 77 -14.38 -8.42 8.22
CA VAL A 77 -13.82 -9.09 7.03
C VAL A 77 -14.76 -10.18 6.52
N LEU A 78 -15.30 -11.02 7.41
CA LEU A 78 -16.26 -12.06 7.03
C LEU A 78 -17.54 -11.46 6.43
N GLN A 79 -18.06 -10.38 7.00
CA GLN A 79 -19.22 -9.69 6.45
C GLN A 79 -18.92 -9.13 5.07
N SER A 80 -17.77 -8.47 4.91
CA SER A 80 -17.32 -7.92 3.63
C SER A 80 -17.14 -9.00 2.56
N GLN A 81 -16.65 -10.19 2.92
CA GLN A 81 -16.56 -11.34 2.02
C GLN A 81 -17.94 -11.87 1.61
N ARG A 82 -18.89 -11.97 2.55
CA ARG A 82 -20.27 -12.40 2.27
C ARG A 82 -20.97 -11.43 1.33
N SER A 83 -20.89 -10.12 1.60
CA SER A 83 -21.50 -9.10 0.75
C SER A 83 -20.94 -9.13 -0.68
N ARG A 84 -19.62 -9.24 -0.83
CA ARG A 84 -19.00 -9.33 -2.17
C ARG A 84 -19.44 -10.58 -2.93
N ARG A 85 -19.60 -11.73 -2.25
CA ARG A 85 -20.07 -12.96 -2.89
C ARG A 85 -21.47 -12.78 -3.45
N VAL A 86 -22.39 -12.23 -2.66
CA VAL A 86 -23.76 -11.96 -3.11
C VAL A 86 -23.80 -11.00 -4.30
N VAL A 87 -23.07 -9.88 -4.21
CA VAL A 87 -23.01 -8.90 -5.31
C VAL A 87 -22.39 -9.49 -6.56
N TRP A 88 -21.30 -10.26 -6.42
CA TRP A 88 -20.61 -10.89 -7.54
C TRP A 88 -21.47 -11.95 -8.24
N ASP A 89 -22.22 -12.74 -7.48
CA ASP A 89 -23.15 -13.72 -8.05
C ASP A 89 -24.25 -13.01 -8.86
N ALA A 90 -24.78 -11.89 -8.37
CA ALA A 90 -25.77 -11.08 -9.11
C ALA A 90 -25.17 -10.39 -10.36
N LEU A 91 -23.94 -9.86 -10.28
CA LEU A 91 -23.29 -9.18 -11.42
C LEU A 91 -22.94 -10.13 -12.58
N LYS A 92 -22.94 -11.43 -12.35
CA LYS A 92 -22.72 -12.45 -13.38
C LYS A 92 -23.98 -12.82 -14.15
N GLU A 93 -25.15 -12.42 -13.67
CA GLU A 93 -26.41 -12.69 -14.36
C GLU A 93 -26.63 -11.61 -15.43
N GLY A 94 -26.81 -12.04 -16.69
CA GLY A 94 -27.07 -11.15 -17.82
C GLY A 94 -25.82 -10.55 -18.45
N ALA A 95 -25.86 -9.25 -18.78
CA ALA A 95 -24.78 -8.57 -19.47
C ALA A 95 -23.69 -8.12 -18.49
N PHE A 96 -22.51 -8.76 -18.58
CA PHE A 96 -21.35 -8.40 -17.76
C PHE A 96 -20.85 -6.99 -18.12
N THR A 97 -20.72 -6.12 -17.12
CA THR A 97 -20.14 -4.78 -17.26
C THR A 97 -18.76 -4.78 -16.60
N SER A 98 -17.68 -4.60 -17.38
CA SER A 98 -16.32 -4.55 -16.82
C SER A 98 -16.11 -3.28 -15.99
N TRP A 99 -15.27 -3.38 -14.96
CA TRP A 99 -14.77 -2.24 -14.17
C TRP A 99 -13.37 -1.81 -14.61
N ASP A 100 -12.85 -2.40 -15.68
CA ASP A 100 -11.58 -1.99 -16.24
C ASP A 100 -11.66 -0.54 -16.70
N PHE A 101 -10.66 0.24 -16.31
CA PHE A 101 -10.54 1.60 -16.78
C PHE A 101 -10.16 1.60 -18.27
N ASP A 102 -11.06 2.11 -19.10
CA ASP A 102 -10.80 2.35 -20.52
C ASP A 102 -10.42 3.82 -20.71
N PRO A 103 -9.12 4.15 -20.90
CA PRO A 103 -8.72 5.51 -21.17
C PRO A 103 -9.28 5.95 -22.52
N LEU A 104 -9.91 7.14 -22.55
CA LEU A 104 -10.23 7.82 -23.79
C LEU A 104 -8.93 8.20 -24.53
N ASP A 105 -8.45 7.27 -25.35
CA ASP A 105 -7.24 7.40 -26.15
C ASP A 105 -7.61 7.42 -27.63
N ASP A 106 -7.95 8.61 -28.12
CA ASP A 106 -8.11 8.80 -29.56
C ASP A 106 -6.73 8.94 -30.24
N GLY A 107 -6.18 7.79 -30.62
CA GLY A 107 -4.95 7.71 -31.39
C GLY A 107 -4.98 8.50 -32.70
N ARG A 108 -6.15 8.87 -33.25
CA ARG A 108 -6.26 9.72 -34.45
C ARG A 108 -5.83 11.16 -34.18
N MET A 109 -5.95 11.62 -32.94
CA MET A 109 -5.63 12.99 -32.52
C MET A 109 -4.24 13.12 -31.88
N LYS A 110 -3.50 12.02 -31.75
CA LYS A 110 -2.16 11.99 -31.16
C LYS A 110 -1.06 12.22 -32.20
N TYR A 111 0.02 12.92 -31.81
CA TYR A 111 1.22 13.15 -32.63
C TYR A 111 0.94 13.85 -33.97
N ILE A 112 1.90 13.82 -34.89
CA ILE A 112 1.81 14.49 -36.18
C ILE A 112 0.71 13.84 -37.03
N ARG A 113 -0.22 14.67 -37.52
CA ARG A 113 -1.35 14.29 -38.35
C ARG A 113 -1.54 15.36 -39.42
N SER A 114 -1.88 14.95 -40.65
CA SER A 114 -2.02 15.87 -41.79
C SER A 114 -3.11 16.93 -41.62
N THR A 115 -4.02 16.75 -40.66
CA THR A 115 -5.11 17.69 -40.34
C THR A 115 -4.72 18.76 -39.32
N ILE A 116 -3.53 18.68 -38.72
CA ILE A 116 -3.04 19.63 -37.71
C ILE A 116 -1.83 20.38 -38.29
N PRO A 117 -1.82 21.73 -38.29
CA PRO A 117 -0.64 22.50 -38.70
C PRO A 117 0.60 22.11 -37.87
N LEU A 118 1.68 21.72 -38.55
CA LEU A 118 2.88 21.14 -37.94
C LEU A 118 3.51 22.08 -36.89
N ASP A 119 3.65 23.35 -37.24
CA ASP A 119 4.26 24.38 -36.40
C ASP A 119 3.51 24.57 -35.05
N ALA A 120 2.19 24.42 -35.07
CA ALA A 120 1.34 24.57 -33.88
C ALA A 120 1.34 23.31 -33.00
N LEU A 121 1.61 22.14 -33.56
CA LEU A 121 1.72 20.89 -32.81
C LEU A 121 3.09 20.79 -32.12
N GLU A 122 4.17 21.08 -32.83
CA GLU A 122 5.54 21.05 -32.29
C GLU A 122 5.71 22.04 -31.13
N ARG A 123 5.14 23.24 -31.24
CA ARG A 123 5.16 24.23 -30.16
C ARG A 123 4.38 23.78 -28.91
N ARG A 124 3.28 23.02 -29.06
CA ARG A 124 2.49 22.49 -27.95
C ARG A 124 3.11 21.26 -27.28
N ALA A 125 3.83 20.44 -28.06
CA ALA A 125 4.46 19.20 -27.57
C ALA A 125 5.85 19.42 -26.94
N ARG A 126 6.46 20.60 -27.12
CA ARG A 126 7.79 20.94 -26.61
C ARG A 126 7.71 21.55 -25.20
N PHE A 127 8.50 21.00 -24.28
CA PHE A 127 8.71 21.54 -22.93
C PHE A 127 10.23 21.65 -22.65
N PRO A 128 10.75 22.80 -22.17
CA PRO A 128 10.05 24.05 -21.90
C PRO A 128 9.61 24.78 -23.19
N PHE A 129 8.62 25.67 -23.06
CA PHE A 129 8.07 26.40 -24.20
C PHE A 129 9.09 27.40 -24.74
N VAL A 130 9.28 27.38 -26.06
CA VAL A 130 10.16 28.33 -26.76
C VAL A 130 9.36 29.24 -27.68
N ASP A 131 9.84 30.47 -27.86
CA ASP A 131 9.30 31.40 -28.84
C ASP A 131 9.67 31.00 -30.28
N GLY A 132 9.17 31.75 -31.27
CA GLY A 132 9.45 31.51 -32.70
C GLY A 132 10.93 31.64 -33.08
N ASN A 133 11.77 32.16 -32.18
CA ASN A 133 13.21 32.36 -32.38
C ASN A 133 14.05 31.34 -31.58
N GLY A 134 13.42 30.41 -30.85
CA GLY A 134 14.08 29.32 -30.14
C GLY A 134 14.59 29.66 -28.74
N TYR A 135 14.25 30.83 -28.19
CA TYR A 135 14.60 31.19 -26.81
C TYR A 135 13.59 30.63 -25.81
N GLU A 136 14.07 30.20 -24.64
CA GLU A 136 13.20 29.75 -23.54
C GLU A 136 12.31 30.91 -23.06
N SER A 137 11.00 30.75 -23.18
CA SER A 137 10.05 31.74 -22.67
C SER A 137 9.55 31.34 -21.28
N LYS A 138 9.64 32.24 -20.30
CA LYS A 138 9.07 32.07 -18.95
C LYS A 138 7.59 32.44 -18.87
N ALA A 139 6.82 32.29 -19.95
CA ALA A 139 5.42 32.69 -19.98
C ALA A 139 4.52 31.58 -19.43
N VAL A 140 4.28 31.63 -18.12
CA VAL A 140 3.15 30.98 -17.46
C VAL A 140 1.89 31.75 -17.84
N ASN A 141 1.06 31.21 -18.74
CA ASN A 141 -0.34 31.61 -18.83
C ASN A 141 -1.21 30.36 -18.68
N SER A 142 -1.57 30.12 -17.42
CA SER A 142 -2.66 29.25 -17.02
C SER A 142 -3.96 29.83 -17.55
N THR A 143 -4.47 29.27 -18.64
CA THR A 143 -5.90 29.36 -18.96
C THR A 143 -6.35 27.97 -19.41
N ARG A 144 -6.72 27.14 -18.42
CA ARG A 144 -7.63 26.01 -18.62
C ARG A 144 -9.05 26.58 -18.65
N SER A 145 -9.77 26.36 -19.74
CA SER A 145 -11.24 26.30 -19.76
C SER A 145 -11.65 24.84 -19.75
#